data_AF-Q24M31-F1
#
_entry.id   AF-Q24M31-F1
#
_cell.length_a   1.000
_cell.length_b   1.000
_cell.length_c   1.000
_cell.angle_alpha   90.00
_cell.angle_beta   90.00
_cell.angle_gamma   90.00
#
_symmetry.space_group_name_H-M   'P 1'
#
loop_
_entity.id
_entity.type
_entity.pdbx_description
1 polymer ?
#
loop_
_entity_poly.entity_id
_entity_poly.type
_entity_poly.pdbx_seq_one_letter_code
_entity_poly.pdbx_strand_id
1 'polypeptide(L)'
;DMYDFMALNGPSTPNIDRGIALHKMIRLITMGLGGEGYLNFMGNEFGHPEWIDFPRGPQVLPSGKFIPGNNNSYDKCRRRFDLGDAEFLRYHGMQQFDQAMQHLEEKYGFMTSDHQYVSRKHEEDKVIVFEKGDLVFVFNFHWSSSYFDYRVGCLKPGKYK
;
A
#
# COMPACT_ATOMS: atom_id res chain seq x y z
N ASP A 1 -3.23 -1.38 18.63
CA ASP A 1 -2.59 -2.05 17.47
C ASP A 1 -1.46 -1.24 16.86
N MET A 2 -1.71 -0.21 16.03
CA MET A 2 -0.62 0.55 15.39
C MET A 2 0.30 1.29 16.37
N TYR A 3 -0.20 1.70 17.54
CA TYR A 3 0.62 2.39 18.54
C TYR A 3 1.52 1.46 19.36
N ASP A 4 1.15 0.18 19.47
CA ASP A 4 1.72 -0.73 20.47
C ASP A 4 2.56 -1.86 19.83
N PHE A 5 2.23 -2.25 18.59
CA PHE A 5 2.79 -3.45 17.94
C PHE A 5 3.59 -3.15 16.66
N MET A 6 3.95 -1.88 16.46
CA MET A 6 4.79 -1.45 15.33
C MET A 6 6.29 -1.53 15.61
N ALA A 7 6.72 -1.91 16.82
CA ALA A 7 8.13 -2.18 17.10
C ALA A 7 8.59 -3.48 16.41
N LEU A 8 9.78 -3.45 15.81
CA LEU A 8 10.35 -4.59 15.09
C LEU A 8 10.81 -5.70 16.05
N ASN A 9 11.40 -5.31 17.19
CA ASN A 9 11.89 -6.20 18.24
C ASN A 9 10.80 -6.65 19.23
N GLY A 10 9.55 -6.21 19.05
CA GLY A 10 8.40 -6.59 19.85
C GLY A 10 7.54 -7.67 19.18
N PRO A 11 6.56 -8.24 19.92
CA PRO A 11 5.60 -9.15 19.33
C PRO A 11 4.80 -8.46 18.22
N SER A 12 4.50 -9.18 17.15
CA SER A 12 3.49 -8.76 16.16
C SER A 12 2.14 -9.39 16.49
N THR A 13 1.07 -8.87 15.90
CA THR A 13 -0.25 -9.48 15.94
C THR A 13 -0.69 -9.86 14.53
N PRO A 14 -1.61 -10.85 14.37
CA PRO A 14 -2.16 -11.19 13.06
C PRO A 14 -2.75 -9.97 12.32
N ASN A 15 -3.28 -8.98 13.05
CA ASN A 15 -3.81 -7.74 12.48
C ASN A 15 -2.70 -6.87 11.89
N ILE A 16 -1.56 -6.73 12.58
CA ILE A 16 -0.41 -5.96 12.10
C ILE A 16 0.22 -6.64 10.89
N ASP A 17 0.45 -7.95 10.97
CA ASP A 17 1.04 -8.72 9.87
C ASP A 17 0.17 -8.63 8.61
N ARG A 18 -1.14 -8.83 8.77
CA ARG A 18 -2.13 -8.68 7.68
C ARG A 18 -2.17 -7.24 7.16
N GLY A 19 -2.19 -6.25 8.04
CA GLY A 19 -2.24 -4.83 7.68
C GLY A 19 -1.04 -4.42 6.82
N ILE A 20 0.16 -4.78 7.24
CA ILE A 20 1.41 -4.48 6.51
C ILE A 20 1.43 -5.20 5.15
N ALA A 21 1.04 -6.49 5.11
CA ALA A 21 0.99 -7.24 3.86
C ALA A 21 0.01 -6.62 2.86
N LEU A 22 -1.24 -6.36 3.30
CA LEU A 22 -2.26 -5.78 2.44
C LEU A 22 -1.93 -4.35 2.02
N HIS A 23 -1.34 -3.53 2.89
CA HIS A 23 -0.91 -2.18 2.54
C HIS A 23 0.05 -2.18 1.34
N LYS A 24 1.05 -3.08 1.35
CA LYS A 24 1.99 -3.25 0.25
C LYS A 24 1.30 -3.78 -1.01
N MET A 25 0.46 -4.81 -0.87
CA MET A 25 -0.23 -5.44 -2.00
C MET A 25 -1.21 -4.48 -2.70
N ILE A 26 -2.02 -3.75 -1.93
CA ILE A 26 -2.99 -2.78 -2.47
C ILE A 26 -2.26 -1.71 -3.27
N ARG A 27 -1.14 -1.20 -2.76
CA ARG A 27 -0.38 -0.15 -3.46
C ARG A 27 0.27 -0.65 -4.73
N LEU A 28 0.89 -1.84 -4.69
CA LEU A 28 1.52 -2.43 -5.87
C LEU A 28 0.49 -2.79 -6.95
N ILE A 29 -0.68 -3.34 -6.59
CA ILE A 29 -1.72 -3.64 -7.60
C ILE A 29 -2.32 -2.37 -8.18
N THR A 30 -2.51 -1.30 -7.38
CA THR A 30 -2.93 0.00 -7.87
C THR A 30 -1.91 0.58 -8.85
N MET A 31 -0.61 0.51 -8.55
CA MET A 31 0.43 0.98 -9.45
C MET A 31 0.56 0.14 -10.72
N GLY A 32 0.51 -1.19 -10.60
CA GLY A 32 0.71 -2.12 -11.71
C GLY A 32 -0.48 -2.25 -12.66
N LEU A 33 -1.71 -1.99 -12.19
CA LEU A 33 -2.93 -2.26 -12.95
C LEU A 33 -3.90 -1.06 -13.02
N GLY A 34 -3.69 -0.01 -12.23
CA GLY A 34 -4.66 1.08 -12.05
C GLY A 34 -4.64 2.20 -13.09
N GLY A 35 -3.57 2.32 -13.90
CA GLY A 35 -3.46 3.34 -14.94
C GLY A 35 -2.03 3.58 -15.41
N GLU A 36 -1.79 4.73 -16.02
CA GLU A 36 -0.53 5.16 -16.64
C GLU A 36 0.31 6.09 -15.75
N GLY A 37 -0.09 6.26 -14.49
CA GLY A 37 0.60 7.09 -13.53
C GLY A 37 0.24 6.71 -12.10
N TYR A 38 1.13 7.00 -11.17
CA TYR A 38 0.97 6.71 -9.76
C TYR A 38 1.11 8.00 -8.94
N LEU A 39 0.21 8.17 -7.96
CA LEU A 39 0.25 9.28 -7.01
C LEU A 39 0.18 8.71 -5.61
N ASN A 40 1.01 9.26 -4.73
CA ASN A 40 0.99 8.96 -3.31
C ASN A 40 0.96 10.27 -2.51
N PHE A 41 0.11 10.33 -1.49
CA PHE A 41 0.02 11.47 -0.60
C PHE A 41 1.03 11.32 0.55
N MET A 42 1.71 12.41 0.92
CA MET A 42 2.81 12.40 1.91
C MET A 42 2.46 11.64 3.21
N GLY A 43 3.34 10.72 3.60
CA GLY A 43 3.20 9.83 4.75
C GLY A 43 2.52 8.50 4.43
N ASN A 44 1.71 8.41 3.37
CA ASN A 44 1.07 7.13 3.02
C ASN A 44 2.09 6.12 2.48
N GLU A 45 3.27 6.57 2.04
CA GLU A 45 4.39 5.74 1.58
C GLU A 45 4.85 4.74 2.63
N PHE A 46 4.80 5.13 3.90
CA PHE A 46 5.14 4.28 5.03
C PHE A 46 3.94 3.93 5.91
N GLY A 47 2.70 4.20 5.47
CA GLY A 47 1.51 3.91 6.27
C GLY A 47 1.40 4.78 7.53
N HIS A 48 1.62 6.09 7.40
CA HIS A 48 1.51 7.06 8.50
C HIS A 48 0.22 6.84 9.31
N PRO A 49 0.29 6.69 10.64
CA PRO A 49 -0.87 6.41 11.47
C PRO A 49 -1.80 7.63 11.56
N GLU A 50 -2.92 7.45 12.25
CA GLU A 50 -3.88 8.51 12.54
C GLU A 50 -4.56 9.06 11.26
N TRP A 51 -4.95 10.33 11.28
CA TRP A 51 -5.58 11.03 10.16
C TRP A 51 -5.08 12.47 10.09
N ILE A 52 -5.43 13.17 9.01
CA ILE A 52 -5.11 14.59 8.82
C ILE A 52 -6.25 15.42 9.39
N ASP A 53 -5.91 16.39 10.23
CA ASP A 53 -6.87 17.41 10.62
C ASP A 53 -6.19 18.76 10.78
N PHE A 54 -6.86 19.81 10.30
CA PHE A 54 -6.39 21.18 10.42
C PHE A 54 -6.96 21.84 11.68
N PRO A 55 -6.28 22.83 12.28
CA PRO A 55 -6.82 23.64 13.36
C PRO A 55 -8.14 24.30 12.93
N ARG A 56 -9.22 24.00 13.65
CA ARG A 56 -10.57 24.48 13.32
C ARG A 56 -11.31 24.87 14.60
N GLY A 57 -11.91 26.06 14.59
CA GLY A 57 -12.91 26.48 15.56
C GLY A 57 -14.30 25.89 15.25
N PRO A 58 -15.28 26.05 16.16
CA PRO A 58 -16.67 25.66 15.91
C PRO A 58 -17.27 26.40 14.71
N GLN A 59 -18.11 25.70 13.94
CA GLN A 59 -18.80 26.25 12.77
C GLN A 59 -20.31 26.00 12.86
N VAL A 60 -21.10 26.87 12.22
CA VAL A 60 -22.54 26.67 12.02
C VAL A 60 -22.81 26.74 10.52
N LEU A 61 -23.38 25.67 9.96
CA LEU A 61 -23.73 25.63 8.54
C LEU A 61 -24.91 26.57 8.23
N PRO A 62 -25.12 26.97 6.96
CA PRO A 62 -26.31 27.72 6.56
C PRO A 62 -27.64 27.05 6.93
N SER A 63 -27.64 25.71 7.08
CA SER A 63 -28.78 24.93 7.56
C SER A 63 -29.05 25.05 9.07
N GLY A 64 -28.23 25.80 9.81
CA GLY A 64 -28.26 25.90 11.27
C GLY A 64 -27.55 24.75 11.99
N LYS A 65 -27.01 23.76 11.27
CA LYS A 65 -26.30 22.63 11.89
C LYS A 65 -24.96 23.09 12.50
N PHE A 66 -24.81 22.87 13.80
CA PHE A 66 -23.55 23.06 14.52
C PHE A 66 -22.54 21.96 14.20
N ILE A 67 -21.29 22.34 13.94
CA ILE A 67 -20.15 21.46 13.74
C ILE A 67 -19.08 21.85 14.77
N PRO A 68 -18.76 20.97 15.74
CA PRO A 68 -17.70 21.26 16.70
C PRO A 68 -16.33 21.38 16.00
N GLY A 69 -15.52 22.31 16.48
CA GLY A 69 -14.11 22.41 16.10
C GLY A 69 -13.25 21.36 16.81
N ASN A 70 -11.93 21.48 16.67
CA ASN A 70 -10.94 20.64 17.36
C ASN A 70 -10.07 21.45 18.34
N ASN A 71 -10.65 22.52 18.91
CA ASN A 71 -9.96 23.48 19.78
C ASN A 71 -8.72 24.13 19.13
N ASN A 72 -8.75 24.34 17.81
CA ASN A 72 -7.61 24.83 17.04
C ASN A 72 -6.35 23.97 17.22
N SER A 73 -6.51 22.65 17.35
CA SER A 73 -5.40 21.72 17.56
C SER A 73 -4.56 21.54 16.29
N TYR A 74 -3.24 21.54 16.47
CA TYR A 74 -2.25 21.22 15.44
C TYR A 74 -1.76 19.77 15.50
N ASP A 75 -2.25 18.95 16.44
CA ASP A 75 -1.73 17.60 16.68
C ASP A 75 -1.79 16.68 15.44
N LYS A 76 -2.85 16.83 14.63
CA LYS A 76 -3.03 16.07 13.37
C LYS A 76 -2.61 16.86 12.12
N CYS A 77 -2.11 18.09 12.30
CA CYS A 77 -1.65 18.98 11.24
C CYS A 77 -0.13 18.88 11.07
N ARG A 78 0.40 17.65 11.07
CA ARG A 78 1.85 17.36 10.97
C ARG A 78 2.10 16.05 10.24
N ARG A 79 3.35 15.81 9.84
CA ARG A 79 3.86 14.51 9.39
C ARG A 79 4.92 14.01 10.36
N ARG A 80 4.83 12.73 10.72
CA ARG A 80 5.82 12.02 11.54
C ARG A 80 6.75 11.20 10.66
N PHE A 81 7.60 11.90 9.91
CA PHE A 81 8.62 11.26 9.06
C PHE A 81 9.62 10.44 9.88
N ASP A 82 9.81 10.80 11.15
CA ASP A 82 10.58 10.03 12.13
C ASP A 82 10.12 8.57 12.26
N LEU A 83 8.85 8.25 12.00
CA LEU A 83 8.34 6.88 12.03
C LEU A 83 8.89 6.03 10.88
N GLY A 84 8.96 6.59 9.68
CA GLY A 84 9.49 5.92 8.49
C GLY A 84 11.01 5.77 8.52
N ASP A 85 11.71 6.73 9.11
CA ASP A 85 13.17 6.71 9.27
C ASP A 85 13.64 5.81 10.42
N ALA A 86 12.78 5.51 11.39
CA ALA A 86 13.10 4.66 12.52
C ALA A 86 13.23 3.18 12.12
N GLU A 87 14.46 2.69 11.92
CA GLU A 87 14.76 1.29 11.55
C GLU A 87 14.23 0.25 12.57
N PHE A 88 14.00 0.65 13.82
CA PHE A 88 13.44 -0.21 14.85
C PHE A 88 11.90 -0.31 14.79
N LEU A 89 11.23 0.41 13.87
CA LEU A 89 9.79 0.34 13.64
C LEU A 89 9.45 -0.31 12.30
N ARG A 90 8.30 -0.98 12.23
CA ARG A 90 7.78 -1.65 11.04
C ARG A 90 7.37 -0.68 9.92
N TYR A 91 7.18 0.61 10.22
CA TYR A 91 6.95 1.66 9.23
C TYR A 91 8.10 1.74 8.21
N HIS A 92 9.34 1.56 8.67
CA HIS A 92 10.53 1.54 7.82
C HIS A 92 10.44 0.50 6.70
N GLY A 93 9.94 -0.71 7.01
CA GLY A 93 9.75 -1.77 6.01
C GLY A 93 8.69 -1.44 4.95
N MET A 94 7.68 -0.62 5.29
CA MET A 94 6.71 -0.12 4.30
C MET A 94 7.32 0.97 3.42
N GLN A 95 8.15 1.86 3.98
CA GLN A 95 8.92 2.86 3.24
C GLN A 95 9.87 2.20 2.23
N GLN A 96 10.62 1.18 2.66
CA GLN A 96 11.53 0.42 1.79
C GLN A 96 10.78 -0.26 0.65
N PHE A 97 9.58 -0.81 0.91
CA PHE A 97 8.77 -1.40 -0.14
C PHE A 97 8.30 -0.35 -1.16
N ASP A 98 7.86 0.83 -0.73
CA ASP A 98 7.50 1.91 -1.64
C ASP A 98 8.68 2.34 -2.51
N GLN A 99 9.86 2.53 -1.90
CA GLN A 99 11.07 2.87 -2.64
C GLN A 99 11.42 1.80 -3.69
N ALA A 100 11.35 0.52 -3.32
CA ALA A 100 11.58 -0.58 -4.25
C ALA A 100 10.54 -0.62 -5.39
N MET A 101 9.29 -0.30 -5.09
CA MET A 101 8.21 -0.21 -6.08
C MET A 101 8.47 0.93 -7.09
N GLN A 102 8.91 2.10 -6.64
CA GLN A 102 9.29 3.20 -7.54
C GLN A 102 10.50 2.84 -8.41
N HIS A 103 11.55 2.25 -7.83
CA HIS A 103 12.72 1.81 -8.62
C HIS A 103 12.39 0.69 -9.62
N LEU A 104 11.42 -0.18 -9.30
CA LEU A 104 10.96 -1.20 -10.23
C LEU A 104 10.32 -0.55 -11.46
N GLU A 105 9.48 0.46 -11.26
CA GLU A 105 8.89 1.21 -12.37
C GLU A 105 9.93 2.02 -13.13
N GLU A 106 10.86 2.70 -12.46
CA GLU A 106 11.94 3.42 -13.14
C GLU A 106 12.77 2.51 -14.05
N LYS A 107 12.99 1.26 -13.61
CA LYS A 107 13.75 0.26 -14.37
C LYS A 107 13.00 -0.33 -15.56
N TYR A 108 11.70 -0.61 -15.41
CA TYR A 108 10.93 -1.37 -16.40
C TYR A 108 9.92 -0.53 -17.18
N GLY A 109 9.56 0.66 -16.70
CA GLY A 109 8.59 1.56 -17.33
C GLY A 109 7.26 0.88 -17.62
N PHE A 110 6.75 0.06 -16.69
CA PHE A 110 5.59 -0.78 -16.95
C PHE A 110 4.29 0.01 -16.94
N MET A 111 4.17 1.12 -16.19
CA MET A 111 2.90 1.87 -16.11
C MET A 111 2.47 2.42 -17.47
N THR A 112 3.42 2.92 -18.27
CA THR A 112 3.19 3.49 -19.59
C THR A 112 3.33 2.48 -20.73
N SER A 113 3.49 1.20 -20.43
CA SER A 113 3.56 0.16 -21.46
C SER A 113 2.19 -0.11 -22.09
N ASP A 114 2.17 -0.23 -23.42
CA ASP A 114 0.99 -0.64 -24.19
C ASP A 114 0.49 -2.04 -23.80
N HIS A 115 1.41 -2.94 -23.43
CA HIS A 115 1.05 -4.30 -23.04
C HIS A 115 0.48 -4.33 -21.61
N GLN A 116 -0.79 -4.73 -21.51
CA GLN A 116 -1.47 -5.08 -20.26
C GLN A 116 -2.41 -6.25 -20.51
N TYR A 117 -2.31 -7.30 -19.70
CA TYR A 117 -3.18 -8.48 -19.83
C TYR A 117 -3.43 -9.17 -18.50
N VAL A 118 -4.69 -9.26 -18.08
CA VAL A 118 -5.07 -10.00 -16.85
C VAL A 118 -5.34 -11.46 -17.21
N SER A 119 -4.38 -12.34 -16.90
CA SER A 119 -4.46 -13.77 -17.22
C SER A 119 -5.26 -14.56 -16.20
N ARG A 120 -5.41 -14.07 -14.95
CA ARG A 120 -6.17 -14.76 -13.91
C ARG A 120 -6.82 -13.80 -12.90
N LYS A 121 -8.07 -14.10 -12.57
CA LYS A 121 -8.86 -13.53 -11.47
C LYS A 121 -9.62 -14.67 -10.77
N HIS A 122 -8.90 -15.43 -9.95
CA HIS A 122 -9.44 -16.66 -9.37
C HIS A 122 -10.13 -16.36 -8.03
N GLU A 123 -11.47 -16.39 -8.03
CA GLU A 123 -12.26 -15.98 -6.87
C GLU A 123 -12.06 -16.88 -5.66
N GLU A 124 -12.00 -18.20 -5.79
CA GLU A 124 -11.85 -19.10 -4.63
C GLU A 124 -10.46 -18.96 -4.02
N ASP A 125 -9.42 -19.21 -4.82
CA ASP A 125 -8.02 -19.02 -4.44
C ASP A 125 -7.65 -17.59 -4.00
N LYS A 126 -8.45 -16.58 -4.36
CA LYS A 126 -8.12 -15.15 -4.18
C LYS A 126 -6.80 -14.76 -4.87
N VAL A 127 -6.52 -15.35 -6.03
CA VAL A 127 -5.29 -15.09 -6.79
C VAL A 127 -5.58 -14.21 -8.01
N ILE A 128 -4.79 -13.14 -8.17
CA ILE A 128 -4.79 -12.29 -9.34
C ILE A 128 -3.44 -12.40 -10.02
N VAL A 129 -3.44 -12.63 -11.33
CA VAL A 129 -2.24 -12.65 -12.17
C VAL A 129 -2.47 -11.75 -13.37
N PHE A 130 -1.51 -10.88 -13.65
CA PHE A 130 -1.52 -10.05 -14.85
C PHE A 130 -0.11 -9.76 -15.35
N GLU A 131 -0.04 -9.38 -16.61
CA GLU A 131 1.16 -8.91 -17.30
C GLU A 131 1.01 -7.41 -17.53
N LYS A 132 2.08 -6.65 -17.32
CA LYS A 132 2.17 -5.22 -17.60
C LYS A 132 3.60 -4.92 -18.03
N GLY A 133 3.78 -4.51 -19.28
CA GLY A 133 5.12 -4.45 -19.90
C GLY A 133 5.78 -5.83 -19.97
N ASP A 134 7.06 -5.89 -19.60
CA ASP A 134 7.83 -7.14 -19.57
C ASP A 134 7.74 -7.90 -18.24
N LEU A 135 6.84 -7.49 -17.34
CA LEU A 135 6.69 -8.06 -16.00
C LEU A 135 5.40 -8.88 -15.88
N VAL A 136 5.49 -9.96 -15.10
CA VAL A 136 4.37 -10.79 -14.66
C VAL A 136 4.16 -10.55 -13.18
N PHE A 137 2.97 -10.08 -12.81
CA PHE A 137 2.58 -9.80 -11.44
C PHE A 137 1.69 -10.91 -10.90
N VAL A 138 1.97 -11.36 -9.68
CA VAL A 138 1.23 -12.42 -8.99
C VAL A 138 0.85 -11.94 -7.60
N PHE A 139 -0.45 -11.87 -7.33
CA PHE A 139 -1.00 -11.49 -6.03
C PHE A 139 -1.80 -12.64 -5.45
N ASN A 140 -1.46 -13.07 -4.24
CA ASN A 140 -2.27 -13.99 -3.44
C ASN A 140 -2.94 -13.20 -2.30
N PHE A 141 -4.23 -12.90 -2.45
CA PHE A 141 -5.04 -12.22 -1.43
C PHE A 141 -5.72 -13.19 -0.46
N HIS A 142 -5.42 -14.50 -0.53
CA HIS A 142 -5.99 -15.44 0.43
C HIS A 142 -5.42 -15.16 1.82
N TRP A 143 -6.29 -15.15 2.81
CA TRP A 143 -5.95 -14.82 4.19
C TRP A 143 -5.16 -15.91 4.94
N SER A 144 -4.88 -17.06 4.31
CA SER A 144 -4.34 -18.24 4.99
C SER A 144 -3.73 -19.29 4.04
N SER A 145 -4.31 -19.49 2.86
CA SER A 145 -3.82 -20.48 1.89
C SER A 145 -2.53 -20.00 1.21
N SER A 146 -1.55 -20.89 1.19
CA SER A 146 -0.35 -20.80 0.36
C SER A 146 -0.38 -21.88 -0.71
N TYR A 147 0.14 -21.57 -1.89
CA TYR A 147 0.07 -22.45 -3.05
C TYR A 147 1.46 -22.85 -3.52
N PHE A 148 1.68 -24.16 -3.70
CA PHE A 148 2.87 -24.72 -4.33
C PHE A 148 2.53 -25.15 -5.75
N ASP A 149 3.52 -25.08 -6.66
CA ASP A 149 3.36 -25.43 -8.08
C ASP A 149 2.19 -24.73 -8.78
N TYR A 150 1.85 -23.51 -8.33
CA TYR A 150 0.77 -22.71 -8.91
C TYR A 150 1.14 -22.27 -10.32
N ARG A 151 0.37 -22.70 -11.32
CA ARG A 151 0.65 -22.40 -12.72
C ARG A 151 0.28 -20.95 -13.06
N VAL A 152 1.28 -20.18 -13.49
CA VAL A 152 1.17 -18.80 -13.95
C VAL A 152 1.36 -18.79 -15.46
N GLY A 153 0.39 -18.22 -16.18
CA GLY A 153 0.50 -18.04 -17.63
C GLY A 153 1.28 -16.76 -17.95
N CYS A 154 2.18 -16.83 -18.93
CA CYS A 154 2.98 -15.72 -19.41
C CYS A 154 3.01 -15.70 -20.95
N LEU A 155 3.11 -14.52 -21.55
CA LEU A 155 3.18 -14.32 -23.00
C LEU A 155 4.48 -14.84 -23.61
N LYS A 156 5.63 -14.47 -23.02
CA LYS A 156 6.95 -14.84 -23.54
C LYS A 156 7.44 -16.14 -22.88
N PRO A 157 7.84 -17.17 -23.66
CA PRO A 157 8.52 -18.32 -23.08
C PRO A 157 9.91 -17.93 -22.61
N GLY A 158 10.42 -18.60 -21.58
CA GLY A 158 11.78 -18.38 -21.11
C GLY A 158 11.94 -18.61 -19.61
N LYS A 159 13.08 -18.15 -19.09
CA LYS A 159 13.39 -18.21 -17.66
C LYS A 159 12.98 -16.91 -16.99
N TYR A 160 12.06 -17.01 -16.03
CA TYR A 160 11.67 -15.91 -15.14
C TYR A 160 12.53 -15.95 -13.87
N LYS A 161 12.70 -14.80 -13.23
CA LYS A 161 13.43 -14.63 -11.95
C LYS A 161 12.57 -13.87 -10.97
#